data_AF-A0A965UY04-F1
#
_entry.id   AF-A0A965UY04-F1
#
_cell.length_a   1.000
_cell.length_b   1.000
_cell.length_c   1.000
_cell.angle_alpha   90.00
_cell.angle_beta   90.00
_cell.angle_gamma   90.00
#
_symmetry.space_group_name_H-M   'P 1'
#
loop_
_entity.id
_entity.type
_entity.pdbx_description
1 polymer ?
#
loop_
_entity_poly.entity_id
_entity_poly.type
_entity_poly.pdbx_seq_one_letter_code
_entity_poly.pdbx_strand_id
1 'polypeptide(L)'
;MERYEKNMAQMFRKPEPPIEQAQVQPVAAKTSTIPTEAPQASVGYEIISDESKAGVDDPLVSAAMKTVDWEARRDKRGNLSVYALPSGDMGGNYEVAGINDRYHPQAFKKIASLPAEQRERAAAEYIKQYTSPFVNQLPEQIRPFAQDMAFNRGAGGATKYIQQGLNILGQKVSVDGVLGPKTLQAIGTVQPGELMKAASQAQLQDEYAKARTNPERRKFLQGLENRINNRLSLFGAV
;
A
#
# COMPACT_ATOMS: atom_id res chain seq x y z
N MET A 1 22.51 18.55 7.25
CA MET A 1 22.18 18.46 5.81
C MET A 1 23.38 17.93 5.02
N GLU A 2 24.53 18.60 5.04
CA GLU A 2 25.72 18.24 4.24
C GLU A 2 26.33 16.84 4.52
N ARG A 3 26.24 16.35 5.77
CA ARG A 3 26.72 15.01 6.15
C ARG A 3 25.81 13.87 5.68
N TYR A 4 24.55 14.18 5.35
CA TYR A 4 23.57 13.24 4.81
C TYR A 4 23.78 13.05 3.29
N GLU A 5 24.06 14.13 2.57
CA GLU A 5 24.34 14.12 1.12
C GLU A 5 25.67 13.41 0.80
N LYS A 6 26.72 13.61 1.61
CA LYS A 6 28.02 12.93 1.42
C LYS A 6 27.96 11.41 1.60
N ASN A 7 27.06 10.90 2.45
CA ASN A 7 26.90 9.45 2.66
C ASN A 7 26.10 8.78 1.54
N MET A 8 25.20 9.50 0.86
CA MET A 8 24.47 8.99 -0.30
C MET A 8 25.37 8.84 -1.52
N ALA A 9 26.26 9.81 -1.79
CA ALA A 9 27.11 9.80 -2.98
C ALA A 9 28.16 8.67 -3.01
N GLN A 10 28.58 8.13 -1.86
CA GLN A 10 29.58 7.05 -1.79
C GLN A 10 29.00 5.64 -1.98
N MET A 11 27.67 5.45 -1.91
CA MET A 11 27.04 4.14 -2.11
C MET A 11 26.79 3.77 -3.59
N PHE A 12 26.99 4.70 -4.53
CA PHE A 12 26.66 4.52 -5.96
C PHE A 12 27.86 4.24 -6.87
N ARG A 13 28.82 3.43 -6.43
CA ARG A 13 29.75 2.77 -7.36
C ARG A 13 29.64 1.27 -7.25
N LYS A 14 28.92 0.65 -8.19
CA LYS A 14 29.13 -0.75 -8.55
C LYS A 14 29.03 -0.95 -10.08
N PRO A 15 29.84 -1.85 -10.65
CA PRO A 15 29.71 -2.30 -12.03
C PRO A 15 28.47 -3.21 -12.19
N GLU A 16 27.88 -3.19 -13.37
CA GLU A 16 26.70 -3.99 -13.73
C GLU A 16 27.01 -5.49 -13.78
N PRO A 17 26.14 -6.37 -13.22
CA PRO A 17 26.24 -7.81 -13.43
C PRO A 17 25.51 -8.26 -14.72
N PRO A 18 25.91 -9.38 -15.35
CA PRO A 18 25.32 -9.85 -16.60
C PRO A 18 23.92 -10.45 -16.39
N ILE A 19 23.03 -10.22 -17.37
CA ILE A 19 21.66 -10.75 -17.39
C ILE A 19 21.67 -12.17 -17.97
N GLU A 20 21.29 -13.17 -17.17
CA GLU A 20 21.02 -14.53 -17.66
C GLU A 20 19.51 -14.77 -17.76
N GLN A 21 19.05 -15.25 -18.92
CA GLN A 21 17.64 -15.45 -19.25
C GLN A 21 17.12 -16.78 -18.68
N ALA A 22 16.25 -16.74 -17.67
CA ALA A 22 15.60 -17.94 -17.15
C ALA A 22 14.28 -18.23 -17.89
N GLN A 23 14.20 -19.44 -18.47
CA GLN A 23 13.01 -19.99 -19.13
C GLN A 23 11.96 -20.44 -18.09
N VAL A 24 10.68 -20.14 -18.33
CA VAL A 24 9.55 -20.49 -17.46
C VAL A 24 8.90 -21.78 -17.94
N GLN A 25 8.82 -22.80 -17.07
CA GLN A 25 8.00 -24.00 -17.28
C GLN A 25 6.80 -24.01 -16.30
N PRO A 26 5.62 -24.51 -16.70
CA PRO A 26 4.45 -24.58 -15.82
C PRO A 26 4.53 -25.79 -14.87
N VAL A 27 4.20 -25.60 -13.59
CA VAL A 27 4.16 -26.70 -12.60
C VAL A 27 2.82 -26.71 -11.86
N ALA A 28 2.26 -27.92 -11.74
CA ALA A 28 0.94 -28.23 -11.19
C ALA A 28 0.76 -27.89 -9.71
N ALA A 29 -0.49 -27.55 -9.36
CA ALA A 29 -0.94 -27.16 -8.02
C ALA A 29 -0.74 -28.27 -6.97
N LYS A 30 -0.22 -27.89 -5.80
CA LYS A 30 -0.19 -28.73 -4.60
C LYS A 30 -0.95 -28.03 -3.48
N THR A 31 -1.91 -28.76 -2.91
CA THR A 31 -2.74 -28.39 -1.76
C THR A 31 -1.89 -28.42 -0.49
N SER A 32 -1.96 -27.37 0.33
CA SER A 32 -1.40 -27.39 1.69
C SER A 32 -2.38 -26.74 2.67
N THR A 33 -2.52 -27.39 3.82
CA THR A 33 -3.51 -27.17 4.89
C THR A 33 -3.10 -26.06 5.87
N ILE A 34 -4.12 -25.42 6.43
CA ILE A 34 -4.19 -24.16 7.21
C ILE A 34 -3.59 -24.29 8.63
N PRO A 35 -3.15 -23.18 9.26
CA PRO A 35 -3.77 -22.76 10.53
C PRO A 35 -4.30 -21.31 10.55
N THR A 36 -5.41 -21.15 11.26
CA THR A 36 -6.39 -20.06 11.31
C THR A 36 -6.02 -18.99 12.33
N GLU A 37 -6.18 -17.70 11.98
CA GLU A 37 -6.86 -16.64 12.77
C GLU A 37 -6.56 -15.24 12.18
N ALA A 38 -7.49 -14.76 11.35
CA ALA A 38 -7.67 -13.34 11.06
C ALA A 38 -9.18 -13.04 11.25
N PRO A 39 -9.56 -11.89 11.81
CA PRO A 39 -10.95 -11.63 12.21
C PRO A 39 -11.88 -11.66 10.99
N GLN A 40 -12.84 -12.58 11.03
CA GLN A 40 -13.91 -12.70 10.05
C GLN A 40 -14.89 -11.53 10.23
N ALA A 41 -14.78 -10.53 9.37
CA ALA A 41 -15.92 -9.67 9.05
C ALA A 41 -16.60 -10.28 7.81
N SER A 42 -17.58 -11.16 8.03
CA SER A 42 -18.47 -11.66 6.99
C SER A 42 -19.47 -10.57 6.60
N VAL A 43 -19.07 -9.69 5.69
CA VAL A 43 -20.01 -8.86 4.93
C VAL A 43 -19.93 -9.35 3.49
N GLY A 44 -21.04 -9.86 2.96
CA GLY A 44 -21.13 -10.23 1.55
C GLY A 44 -20.83 -9.01 0.69
N TYR A 45 -19.74 -9.07 -0.08
CA TYR A 45 -19.34 -7.99 -0.98
C TYR A 45 -20.03 -8.18 -2.33
N GLU A 46 -21.27 -7.71 -2.44
CA GLU A 46 -21.88 -7.45 -3.74
C GLU A 46 -21.42 -6.07 -4.23
N ILE A 47 -20.64 -6.08 -5.30
CA ILE A 47 -20.32 -4.87 -6.05
C ILE A 47 -21.56 -4.57 -6.89
N ILE A 48 -22.39 -3.65 -6.41
CA ILE A 48 -23.32 -2.92 -7.27
C ILE A 48 -22.45 -1.97 -8.08
N SER A 49 -22.03 -2.41 -9.27
CA SER A 49 -21.52 -1.50 -10.29
C SER A 49 -22.73 -0.73 -10.81
N ASP A 50 -22.99 0.43 -10.22
CA ASP A 50 -23.83 1.42 -10.87
C ASP A 50 -23.04 1.95 -12.06
N GLU A 51 -23.27 1.34 -13.23
CA GLU A 51 -22.65 1.71 -14.51
C GLU A 51 -22.99 3.15 -14.94
N SER A 52 -23.82 3.88 -14.19
CA SER A 52 -24.30 5.21 -14.54
C SER A 52 -23.37 6.40 -14.22
N LYS A 53 -22.14 6.16 -13.73
CA LYS A 53 -21.14 7.23 -13.51
C LYS A 53 -19.77 6.97 -14.13
N ALA A 54 -19.73 6.34 -15.30
CA ALA A 54 -18.56 6.40 -16.18
C ALA A 54 -18.42 7.85 -16.72
N GLY A 55 -17.79 8.75 -15.96
CA GLY A 55 -17.57 10.12 -16.42
C GLY A 55 -17.19 11.18 -15.38
N VAL A 56 -17.13 10.86 -14.09
CA VAL A 56 -16.53 11.76 -13.09
C VAL A 56 -15.26 11.10 -12.58
N ASP A 57 -14.11 11.73 -12.81
CA ASP A 57 -12.83 11.31 -12.26
C ASP A 57 -12.88 11.40 -10.73
N ASP A 58 -13.34 10.33 -10.09
CA ASP A 58 -13.32 10.19 -8.64
C ASP A 58 -11.85 10.28 -8.16
N PRO A 59 -11.49 11.31 -7.36
CA PRO A 59 -10.11 11.52 -6.93
C PRO A 59 -9.53 10.32 -6.17
N LEU A 60 -10.36 9.54 -5.48
CA LEU A 60 -9.94 8.35 -4.74
C LEU A 60 -9.80 7.12 -5.63
N VAL A 61 -10.47 7.07 -6.79
CA VAL A 61 -10.13 6.05 -7.80
C VAL A 61 -8.83 6.43 -8.51
N SER A 62 -8.66 7.69 -8.87
CA SER A 62 -7.41 8.19 -9.47
C SER A 62 -6.21 7.99 -8.56
N ALA A 63 -6.36 8.22 -7.25
CA ALA A 63 -5.33 7.91 -6.25
C ALA A 63 -5.04 6.41 -6.18
N ALA A 64 -6.08 5.57 -6.16
CA ALA A 64 -5.93 4.12 -6.14
C ALA A 64 -5.25 3.58 -7.40
N MET A 65 -5.49 4.19 -8.58
CA MET A 65 -4.77 3.84 -9.81
C MET A 65 -3.26 4.08 -9.67
N LYS A 66 -2.84 5.12 -8.92
CA LYS A 66 -1.41 5.37 -8.64
C LYS A 66 -0.82 4.36 -7.67
N THR A 67 -1.58 3.93 -6.66
CA THR A 67 -1.19 2.79 -5.82
C THR A 67 -1.03 1.52 -6.65
N VAL A 68 -1.97 1.24 -7.57
CA VAL A 68 -1.88 0.11 -8.49
C VAL A 68 -0.61 0.20 -9.35
N ASP A 69 -0.31 1.37 -9.92
CA ASP A 69 0.91 1.59 -10.73
C ASP A 69 2.20 1.25 -9.96
N TRP A 70 2.29 1.60 -8.67
CA TRP A 70 3.47 1.31 -7.85
C TRP A 70 3.62 -0.17 -7.49
N GLU A 71 2.52 -0.91 -7.37
CA GLU A 71 2.51 -2.35 -7.04
C GLU A 71 2.50 -3.24 -8.31
N ALA A 72 2.25 -2.65 -9.48
CA ALA A 72 1.97 -3.40 -10.70
C ALA A 72 3.22 -4.10 -11.25
N ARG A 73 3.05 -5.38 -11.61
CA ARG A 73 3.81 -6.00 -12.70
C ARG A 73 2.94 -5.99 -13.94
N ARG A 74 3.54 -5.64 -15.09
CA ARG A 74 2.80 -5.49 -16.35
C ARG A 74 3.28 -6.48 -17.40
N ASP A 75 2.36 -6.91 -18.26
CA ASP A 75 2.67 -7.73 -19.44
C ASP A 75 3.29 -6.89 -20.56
N LYS A 76 3.66 -7.52 -21.69
CA LYS A 76 4.24 -6.83 -22.85
C LYS A 76 3.31 -5.79 -23.50
N ARG A 77 2.02 -5.85 -23.19
CA ARG A 77 0.98 -4.94 -23.70
C ARG A 77 0.66 -3.83 -22.68
N GLY A 78 1.32 -3.82 -21.52
CA GLY A 78 1.11 -2.84 -20.46
C GLY A 78 -0.01 -3.17 -19.48
N ASN A 79 -0.67 -4.34 -19.59
CA ASN A 79 -1.77 -4.70 -18.70
C ASN A 79 -1.27 -5.31 -17.39
N LEU A 80 -2.08 -5.27 -16.33
CA LEU A 80 -1.74 -5.91 -15.06
C LEU A 80 -1.57 -7.43 -15.21
N SER A 81 -0.40 -7.89 -14.79
CA SER A 81 -0.07 -9.31 -14.69
C SER A 81 -0.59 -9.89 -13.38
N VAL A 82 -1.15 -11.09 -13.47
CA VAL A 82 -1.35 -11.97 -12.32
C VAL A 82 -0.10 -12.84 -12.21
N TYR A 83 0.54 -12.88 -11.04
CA TYR A 83 1.79 -13.62 -10.88
C TYR A 83 1.87 -14.33 -9.53
N ALA A 84 2.74 -15.35 -9.48
CA ALA A 84 3.00 -16.11 -8.27
C ALA A 84 3.88 -15.31 -7.30
N LEU A 85 3.49 -15.31 -6.03
CA LEU A 85 4.27 -14.70 -4.96
C LEU A 85 5.50 -15.57 -4.62
N PRO A 86 6.65 -14.96 -4.32
CA PRO A 86 7.78 -15.69 -3.75
C PRO A 86 7.40 -16.39 -2.45
N SER A 87 8.02 -17.54 -2.19
CA SER A 87 7.86 -18.21 -0.89
C SER A 87 8.30 -17.29 0.25
N GLY A 88 7.46 -17.17 1.28
CA GLY A 88 7.72 -16.33 2.45
C GLY A 88 7.21 -14.88 2.37
N ASP A 89 6.59 -14.45 1.26
CA ASP A 89 6.00 -13.12 1.11
C ASP A 89 4.68 -12.94 1.90
N MET A 90 4.23 -14.00 2.58
CA MET A 90 3.05 -14.04 3.45
C MET A 90 1.72 -13.65 2.78
N GLY A 91 1.68 -13.21 1.53
CA GLY A 91 0.47 -12.85 0.77
C GLY A 91 -0.28 -14.03 0.16
N GLY A 92 0.21 -15.26 0.31
CA GLY A 92 -0.39 -16.45 -0.29
C GLY A 92 0.37 -16.89 -1.53
N ASN A 93 -0.34 -17.36 -2.57
CA ASN A 93 0.28 -17.94 -3.76
C ASN A 93 0.33 -16.98 -4.93
N TYR A 94 -0.65 -16.08 -5.06
CA TYR A 94 -0.78 -15.21 -6.24
C TYR A 94 -1.26 -13.81 -5.86
N GLU A 95 -0.91 -12.84 -6.71
CA GLU A 95 -1.42 -11.47 -6.59
C GLU A 95 -1.61 -10.77 -7.94
N VAL A 96 -2.34 -9.65 -7.88
CA VAL A 96 -2.46 -8.64 -8.91
C VAL A 96 -2.38 -7.25 -8.27
N ALA A 97 -1.27 -6.53 -8.50
CA ALA A 97 -1.03 -5.20 -7.95
C ALA A 97 -1.30 -5.07 -6.43
N GLY A 98 -0.69 -5.95 -5.63
CA GLY A 98 -0.85 -5.98 -4.17
C GLY A 98 -2.14 -6.64 -3.65
N ILE A 99 -3.09 -6.96 -4.53
CA ILE A 99 -4.33 -7.69 -4.18
C ILE A 99 -4.03 -9.19 -4.30
N ASN A 100 -3.84 -9.86 -3.16
CA ASN A 100 -3.42 -11.27 -3.11
C ASN A 100 -4.52 -12.24 -2.64
N ASP A 101 -4.30 -13.53 -2.90
CA ASP A 101 -5.26 -14.61 -2.62
C ASP A 101 -5.39 -14.98 -1.13
N ARG A 102 -4.51 -14.48 -0.24
CA ARG A 102 -4.64 -14.70 1.21
C ARG A 102 -5.48 -13.65 1.91
N TYR A 103 -5.14 -12.37 1.74
CA TYR A 103 -5.77 -11.25 2.44
C TYR A 103 -6.98 -10.69 1.69
N HIS A 104 -7.01 -10.86 0.37
CA HIS A 104 -8.07 -10.36 -0.50
C HIS A 104 -8.65 -11.46 -1.42
N PRO A 105 -8.97 -12.67 -0.92
CA PRO A 105 -9.23 -13.85 -1.75
C PRO A 105 -10.33 -13.65 -2.79
N GLN A 106 -11.46 -13.03 -2.39
CA GLN A 106 -12.60 -12.82 -3.28
C GLN A 106 -12.29 -11.76 -4.35
N ALA A 107 -11.63 -10.67 -3.96
CA ALA A 107 -11.25 -9.60 -4.87
C ALA A 107 -10.18 -10.06 -5.86
N PHE A 108 -9.16 -10.78 -5.38
CA PHE A 108 -8.15 -11.40 -6.22
C PHE A 108 -8.79 -12.31 -7.27
N LYS A 109 -9.65 -13.26 -6.84
CA LYS A 109 -10.33 -14.19 -7.76
C LYS A 109 -11.14 -13.45 -8.82
N LYS A 110 -11.89 -12.41 -8.41
CA LYS A 110 -12.69 -11.60 -9.33
C LYS A 110 -11.79 -10.88 -10.34
N ILE A 111 -10.82 -10.10 -9.88
CA ILE A 111 -9.96 -9.27 -10.73
C ILE A 111 -9.10 -10.13 -11.67
N ALA A 112 -8.52 -11.22 -11.16
CA ALA A 112 -7.71 -12.14 -11.98
C ALA A 112 -8.51 -12.78 -13.12
N SER A 113 -9.82 -12.97 -12.94
CA SER A 113 -10.71 -13.53 -13.97
C SER A 113 -11.14 -12.55 -15.06
N LEU A 114 -10.91 -11.24 -14.87
CA LEU A 114 -11.26 -10.22 -15.87
C LEU A 114 -10.29 -10.23 -17.06
N PRO A 115 -10.76 -9.74 -18.24
CA PRO A 115 -9.87 -9.35 -19.33
C PRO A 115 -8.77 -8.42 -18.84
N ALA A 116 -7.55 -8.59 -19.35
CA ALA A 116 -6.35 -7.95 -18.80
C ALA A 116 -6.47 -6.42 -18.77
N GLU A 117 -7.09 -5.84 -19.79
CA GLU A 117 -7.35 -4.41 -19.95
C GLU A 117 -8.33 -3.84 -18.91
N GLN A 118 -9.15 -4.66 -18.27
CA GLN A 118 -10.12 -4.22 -17.25
C GLN A 118 -9.58 -4.29 -15.82
N ARG A 119 -8.49 -5.04 -15.60
CA ARG A 119 -7.98 -5.35 -14.26
C ARG A 119 -7.54 -4.12 -13.49
N GLU A 120 -6.94 -3.16 -14.17
CA GLU A 120 -6.41 -1.95 -13.53
C GLU A 120 -7.50 -1.13 -12.88
N ARG A 121 -8.55 -0.80 -13.64
CA ARG A 121 -9.69 -0.06 -13.09
C ARG A 121 -10.39 -0.86 -11.98
N ALA A 122 -10.57 -2.17 -12.18
CA ALA A 122 -11.18 -3.02 -11.16
C ALA A 122 -10.37 -3.09 -9.86
N ALA A 123 -9.04 -3.13 -9.94
CA ALA A 123 -8.15 -3.07 -8.79
C ALA A 123 -8.23 -1.72 -8.06
N ALA A 124 -8.26 -0.61 -8.80
CA ALA A 124 -8.40 0.72 -8.22
C ALA A 124 -9.74 0.92 -7.50
N GLU A 125 -10.85 0.49 -8.10
CA GLU A 125 -12.18 0.53 -7.47
C GLU A 125 -12.23 -0.34 -6.22
N TYR A 126 -11.61 -1.53 -6.25
CA TYR A 126 -11.50 -2.38 -5.08
C TYR A 126 -10.74 -1.70 -3.94
N ILE A 127 -9.58 -1.10 -4.22
CA ILE A 127 -8.78 -0.39 -3.20
C ILE A 127 -9.59 0.74 -2.57
N LYS A 128 -10.28 1.55 -3.39
CA LYS A 128 -11.18 2.61 -2.89
C LYS A 128 -12.27 2.03 -1.98
N GLN A 129 -12.97 0.99 -2.44
CA GLN A 129 -14.06 0.39 -1.67
C GLN A 129 -13.56 -0.21 -0.35
N TYR A 130 -12.47 -0.98 -0.41
CA TYR A 130 -11.87 -1.66 0.74
C TYR A 130 -11.42 -0.67 1.83
N THR A 131 -10.87 0.48 1.43
CA THR A 131 -10.36 1.50 2.35
C THR A 131 -11.44 2.51 2.79
N SER A 132 -12.59 2.55 2.12
CA SER A 132 -13.65 3.54 2.37
C SER A 132 -14.12 3.64 3.83
N PRO A 133 -14.26 2.54 4.62
CA PRO A 133 -14.69 2.66 6.02
C PRO A 133 -13.73 3.50 6.86
N PHE A 134 -12.44 3.52 6.51
CA PHE A 134 -11.42 4.33 7.18
C PHE A 134 -11.29 5.71 6.54
N VAL A 135 -11.14 5.77 5.22
CA VAL A 135 -10.82 7.00 4.47
C VAL A 135 -11.94 8.03 4.56
N ASN A 136 -13.21 7.60 4.59
CA ASN A 136 -14.35 8.52 4.63
C ASN A 136 -14.46 9.31 5.96
N GLN A 137 -13.76 8.87 7.01
CA GLN A 137 -13.73 9.56 8.30
C GLN A 137 -12.74 10.73 8.33
N LEU A 138 -11.82 10.80 7.35
CA LEU A 138 -10.72 11.77 7.34
C LEU A 138 -11.08 13.03 6.54
N PRO A 139 -10.41 14.17 6.80
CA PRO A 139 -10.48 15.35 5.94
C PRO A 139 -10.04 15.04 4.52
N GLU A 140 -10.72 15.63 3.53
CA GLU A 140 -10.55 15.33 2.10
C GLU A 140 -9.10 15.39 1.63
N GLN A 141 -8.36 16.41 2.07
CA GLN A 141 -6.97 16.68 1.68
C GLN A 141 -6.01 15.53 1.99
N ILE A 142 -6.28 14.74 3.03
CA ILE A 142 -5.41 13.62 3.43
C ILE A 142 -5.93 12.26 2.96
N ARG A 143 -7.13 12.20 2.36
CA ARG A 143 -7.77 10.92 1.98
C ARG A 143 -6.95 10.11 0.97
N PRO A 144 -6.40 10.69 -0.11
CA PRO A 144 -5.58 9.92 -1.08
C PRO A 144 -4.34 9.29 -0.43
N PHE A 145 -3.65 10.03 0.43
CA PHE A 145 -2.50 9.52 1.18
C PHE A 145 -2.90 8.41 2.15
N ALA A 146 -3.98 8.63 2.90
CA ALA A 146 -4.49 7.68 3.87
C ALA A 146 -5.02 6.40 3.21
N GLN A 147 -5.56 6.49 1.98
CA GLN A 147 -6.00 5.34 1.19
C GLN A 147 -4.83 4.40 0.87
N ASP A 148 -3.74 4.90 0.29
CA ASP A 148 -2.56 4.06 0.01
C ASP A 148 -2.02 3.45 1.30
N MET A 149 -1.88 4.25 2.35
CA MET A 149 -1.36 3.76 3.62
C MET A 149 -2.25 2.67 4.22
N ALA A 150 -3.57 2.84 4.18
CA ALA A 150 -4.54 1.90 4.74
C ALA A 150 -4.66 0.61 3.91
N PHE A 151 -4.61 0.69 2.58
CA PHE A 151 -4.60 -0.51 1.74
C PHE A 151 -3.43 -1.42 2.13
N ASN A 152 -2.27 -0.81 2.35
CA ASN A 152 -1.04 -1.54 2.55
C ASN A 152 -0.70 -1.90 3.99
N ARG A 153 -1.24 -1.17 4.97
CA ARG A 153 -0.94 -1.36 6.41
C ARG A 153 -2.17 -1.67 7.25
N GLY A 154 -3.33 -1.75 6.61
CA GLY A 154 -4.62 -1.76 7.28
C GLY A 154 -4.93 -0.41 7.92
N ALA A 155 -6.20 -0.21 8.27
CA ALA A 155 -6.67 1.01 8.93
C ALA A 155 -5.94 1.28 10.26
N GLY A 156 -5.72 0.24 11.07
CA GLY A 156 -5.01 0.37 12.35
C GLY A 156 -3.54 0.77 12.18
N GLY A 157 -2.83 0.17 11.21
CA GLY A 157 -1.46 0.54 10.90
C GLY A 157 -1.34 1.96 10.36
N ALA A 158 -2.23 2.34 9.45
CA ALA A 158 -2.30 3.71 8.94
C ALA A 158 -2.57 4.73 10.06
N THR A 159 -3.51 4.41 10.95
CA THR A 159 -3.84 5.25 12.10
C THR A 159 -2.65 5.44 13.04
N LYS A 160 -1.87 4.38 13.31
CA LYS A 160 -0.67 4.49 14.17
C LYS A 160 0.35 5.47 13.60
N TYR A 161 0.64 5.42 12.29
CA TYR A 161 1.59 6.36 11.68
C TYR A 161 1.05 7.79 11.65
N ILE A 162 -0.26 7.98 11.45
CA ILE A 162 -0.90 9.30 11.57
C ILE A 162 -0.78 9.83 13.01
N GLN A 163 -1.08 9.01 14.03
CA GLN A 163 -0.96 9.38 15.44
C GLN A 163 0.49 9.72 15.83
N GLN A 164 1.47 8.95 15.34
CA GLN A 164 2.89 9.27 15.52
C GLN A 164 3.27 10.59 14.83
N GLY A 165 2.79 10.82 13.60
CA GLY A 165 2.96 12.08 12.88
C GLY A 165 2.39 13.28 13.65
N LEU A 166 1.19 13.15 14.20
CA LEU A 166 0.57 14.17 15.05
C LEU A 166 1.44 14.49 16.27
N ASN A 167 1.98 13.48 16.95
CA ASN A 167 2.85 13.67 18.11
C ASN A 167 4.18 14.33 17.72
N ILE A 168 4.75 14.03 16.54
CA ILE A 168 5.92 14.74 16.00
C ILE A 168 5.61 16.23 15.81
N LEU A 169 4.40 16.57 15.38
CA LEU A 169 3.92 17.94 15.23
C LEU A 169 3.47 18.61 16.55
N GLY A 170 3.75 17.99 17.70
CA GLY A 170 3.48 18.56 19.02
C GLY A 170 2.06 18.34 19.54
N GLN A 171 1.22 17.58 18.83
CA GLN A 171 -0.06 17.13 19.36
C GLN A 171 0.15 16.09 20.46
N LYS A 172 -0.88 15.84 21.26
CA LYS A 172 -0.85 14.86 22.36
C LYS A 172 -1.94 13.82 22.17
N VAL A 173 -1.66 12.82 21.34
CA VAL A 173 -2.56 11.69 21.08
C VAL A 173 -1.90 10.35 21.43
N SER A 174 -2.71 9.40 21.90
CA SER A 174 -2.25 8.01 22.08
C SER A 174 -1.95 7.37 20.73
N VAL A 175 -0.91 6.52 20.66
CA VAL A 175 -0.58 5.73 19.47
C VAL A 175 -1.16 4.32 19.63
N ASP A 176 -2.49 4.23 19.61
CA ASP A 176 -3.25 2.98 19.80
C ASP A 176 -3.73 2.34 18.49
N GLY A 177 -3.69 3.10 17.38
CA GLY A 177 -4.20 2.65 16.08
C GLY A 177 -5.71 2.75 15.95
N VAL A 178 -6.40 3.43 16.87
CA VAL A 178 -7.84 3.67 16.82
C VAL A 178 -8.11 5.10 16.32
N LEU A 179 -8.83 5.24 15.21
CA LEU A 179 -9.18 6.55 14.66
C LEU A 179 -10.37 7.15 15.43
N GLY A 180 -10.11 7.58 16.66
CA GLY A 180 -11.13 8.15 17.54
C GLY A 180 -11.29 9.67 17.41
N PRO A 181 -12.30 10.26 18.08
CA PRO A 181 -12.59 11.70 18.03
C PRO A 181 -11.39 12.60 18.38
N LYS A 182 -10.56 12.20 19.35
CA LYS A 182 -9.35 12.96 19.73
C LYS A 182 -8.31 13.01 18.61
N THR A 183 -8.11 11.89 17.92
CA THR A 183 -7.20 11.83 16.77
C THR A 183 -7.76 12.67 15.63
N LEU A 184 -9.04 12.54 15.29
CA LEU A 184 -9.70 13.34 14.25
C LEU A 184 -9.63 14.84 14.54
N GLN A 185 -9.85 15.25 15.79
CA GLN A 185 -9.71 16.64 16.21
C GLN A 185 -8.27 17.14 16.01
N ALA A 186 -7.27 16.37 16.43
CA ALA A 186 -5.86 16.75 16.27
C ALA A 186 -5.45 16.86 14.80
N ILE A 187 -5.95 15.98 13.93
CA ILE A 187 -5.78 16.10 12.47
C ILE A 187 -6.28 17.45 11.98
N GLY A 188 -7.45 17.91 12.45
CA GLY A 188 -8.02 19.20 12.08
C GLY A 188 -7.23 20.43 12.54
N THR A 189 -6.25 20.28 13.43
CA THR A 189 -5.44 21.39 13.97
C THR A 189 -4.06 21.55 13.33
N VAL A 190 -3.66 20.63 12.45
CA VAL A 190 -2.33 20.63 11.81
C VAL A 190 -2.46 20.82 10.30
N GLN A 191 -1.38 21.31 9.66
CA GLN A 191 -1.35 21.42 8.20
C GLN A 191 -1.30 20.01 7.56
N PRO A 192 -2.17 19.70 6.58
CA PRO A 192 -2.23 18.38 5.95
C PRO A 192 -0.89 17.87 5.38
N GLY A 193 -0.18 18.71 4.62
CA GLY A 193 1.14 18.37 4.06
C GLY A 193 2.17 18.00 5.13
N GLU A 194 2.24 18.78 6.22
CA GLU A 194 3.15 18.49 7.33
C GLU A 194 2.78 17.20 8.07
N LEU A 195 1.48 16.90 8.23
CA LEU A 195 1.04 15.64 8.81
C LEU A 195 1.44 14.43 7.95
N MET A 196 1.24 14.50 6.64
CA MET A 196 1.61 13.43 5.72
C MET A 196 3.13 13.19 5.69
N LYS A 197 3.91 14.26 5.75
CA LYS A 197 5.37 14.21 5.88
C LYS A 197 5.79 13.56 7.21
N ALA A 198 5.24 14.01 8.33
CA ALA A 198 5.54 13.48 9.65
C ALA A 198 5.14 12.00 9.79
N ALA A 199 3.97 11.60 9.27
CA ALA A 199 3.51 10.22 9.27
C ALA A 199 4.42 9.32 8.40
N SER A 200 4.88 9.83 7.24
CA SER A 200 5.83 9.10 6.38
C SER A 200 7.19 8.92 7.06
N GLN A 201 7.68 9.95 7.75
CA GLN A 201 8.90 9.86 8.55
C GLN A 201 8.76 8.83 9.67
N ALA A 202 7.62 8.82 10.40
CA ALA A 202 7.35 7.84 11.44
C ALA A 202 7.37 6.41 10.88
N GLN A 203 6.77 6.19 9.70
CA GLN A 203 6.79 4.90 9.03
C GLN A 203 8.21 4.46 8.63
N LEU A 204 9.01 5.33 8.02
CA LEU A 204 10.39 5.02 7.65
C LEU A 204 11.23 4.64 8.87
N GLN A 205 11.12 5.40 9.96
CA GLN A 205 11.85 5.14 11.20
C GLN A 205 11.51 3.76 11.78
N ASP A 206 10.22 3.39 11.80
CA ASP A 206 9.76 2.09 12.26
C ASP A 206 10.28 0.95 11.34
N GLU A 207 10.27 1.13 10.03
CA GLU A 207 10.81 0.13 9.10
C GLU A 207 12.32 -0.08 9.27
N TYR A 208 13.09 1.00 9.42
CA TYR A 208 14.53 0.90 9.72
C TYR A 208 14.77 0.25 11.08
N ALA A 209 14.00 0.58 12.11
CA ALA A 209 14.13 -0.03 13.43
C ALA A 209 13.92 -1.55 13.36
N LYS A 210 12.84 -1.99 12.70
CA LYS A 210 12.54 -3.41 12.50
C LYS A 210 13.61 -4.13 11.69
N ALA A 211 14.21 -3.48 10.69
CA ALA A 211 15.28 -4.09 9.89
C ALA A 211 16.63 -4.14 10.62
N ARG A 212 16.87 -3.24 11.58
CA ARG A 212 18.02 -3.35 12.50
C ARG A 212 17.88 -4.56 13.43
N THR A 213 16.68 -4.83 13.92
CA THR A 213 16.40 -5.96 14.81
C THR A 213 16.18 -7.29 14.07
N ASN A 214 15.83 -7.25 12.79
CA ASN A 214 15.64 -8.43 11.95
C ASN A 214 16.34 -8.24 10.58
N PRO A 215 17.59 -8.74 10.43
CA PRO A 215 18.39 -8.58 9.22
C PRO A 215 17.76 -9.11 7.93
N GLU A 216 16.88 -10.13 8.00
CA GLU A 216 16.15 -10.68 6.84
C GLU A 216 15.22 -9.65 6.22
N ARG A 217 14.79 -8.64 6.99
CA ARG A 217 13.93 -7.56 6.47
C ARG A 217 14.67 -6.54 5.63
N ARG A 218 16.02 -6.49 5.68
CA ARG A 218 16.82 -5.48 4.97
C ARG A 218 16.61 -5.51 3.46
N LYS A 219 16.39 -6.70 2.88
CA LYS A 219 16.12 -6.86 1.44
C LYS A 219 14.85 -6.13 0.97
N PHE A 220 13.89 -5.90 1.87
CA PHE A 220 12.63 -5.21 1.55
C PHE A 220 12.70 -3.69 1.74
N LEU A 221 13.71 -3.17 2.46
CA LEU A 221 13.76 -1.76 2.86
C LEU A 221 13.71 -0.81 1.66
N GLN A 222 14.48 -1.09 0.61
CA GLN A 222 14.53 -0.21 -0.56
C GLN A 222 13.14 -0.06 -1.21
N GLY A 223 12.41 -1.16 -1.38
CA GLY A 223 11.06 -1.13 -1.95
C GLY A 223 10.07 -0.38 -1.07
N LEU A 224 10.12 -0.62 0.24
CA LEU A 224 9.28 0.07 1.21
C LEU A 224 9.56 1.59 1.25
N GLU A 225 10.82 1.97 1.24
CA GLU A 225 11.26 3.37 1.21
C GLU A 225 10.80 4.06 -0.07
N ASN A 226 11.01 3.45 -1.23
CA ASN A 226 10.54 3.96 -2.51
C ASN A 226 9.02 4.20 -2.47
N ARG A 227 8.24 3.25 -1.94
CA ARG A 227 6.78 3.41 -1.90
C ARG A 227 6.32 4.53 -0.95
N ILE A 228 6.97 4.65 0.20
CA ILE A 228 6.67 5.73 1.16
C ILE A 228 7.01 7.10 0.54
N ASN A 229 8.15 7.21 -0.12
CA ASN A 229 8.59 8.45 -0.79
C ASN A 229 7.69 8.80 -1.98
N ASN A 230 7.29 7.82 -2.79
CA ASN A 230 6.35 8.04 -3.90
C ASN A 230 4.99 8.54 -3.41
N ARG A 231 4.44 7.91 -2.35
CA ARG A 231 3.18 8.36 -1.73
C ARG A 231 3.30 9.80 -1.23
N LEU A 232 4.37 10.13 -0.51
CA LEU A 232 4.57 11.49 0.00
C LEU A 232 4.77 12.50 -1.13
N SER A 233 5.56 12.17 -2.16
CA SER A 233 5.79 13.05 -3.30
C SER A 233 4.51 13.36 -4.07
N LEU A 234 3.62 12.37 -4.21
CA LEU A 234 2.39 12.53 -4.98
C LEU A 234 1.30 13.26 -4.20
N PHE A 235 1.08 12.89 -2.93
CA PHE A 235 -0.04 13.39 -2.15
C PHE A 235 0.33 14.45 -1.12
N GLY A 236 1.62 14.58 -0.79
CA GLY A 236 2.12 15.50 0.24
C GLY A 236 2.32 16.94 -0.21
N ALA A 237 2.17 17.23 -1.51
CA ALA A 237 2.36 18.57 -2.09
C ALA A 237 1.10 19.46 -1.97
N VAL A 238 0.41 19.38 -0.83
CA VAL A 238 -0.87 20.09 -0.55
C VAL A 238 -0.73 21.09 0.60
#